data_AF-A0A7C0USL7-F1
#
_entry.id   AF-A0A7C0USL7-F1
#
_cell.length_a   1.000
_cell.length_b   1.000
_cell.length_c   1.000
_cell.angle_alpha   90.00
_cell.angle_beta   90.00
_cell.angle_gamma   90.00
#
_symmetry.space_group_name_H-M   'P 1'
#
loop_
_entity.id
_entity.type
_entity.pdbx_description
1 polymer ?
#
loop_
_entity_poly.entity_id
_entity_poly.type
_entity_poly.pdbx_seq_one_letter_code
_entity_poly.pdbx_strand_id
1 'polypeptide(L)'
;MVFSQTLDAGLLLLIAVVFAHYIGIRKKSERGWSWLTVAGVFLIFGGIPTLGGTAITGVDLSIIPMIFNTVGWILALVGVLFIAYEILLER
;
A
#
# COMPACT_ATOMS: atom_id res chain seq x y z
N MET A 1 -6.98 10.13 -18.06
CA MET A 1 -6.83 9.97 -16.60
C MET A 1 -6.09 8.65 -16.42
N VAL A 2 -4.76 8.68 -16.38
CA VAL A 2 -3.92 7.58 -16.91
C VAL A 2 -3.74 6.41 -15.94
N PHE A 3 -4.09 6.57 -14.67
CA PHE A 3 -4.09 5.48 -13.69
C PHE A 3 -5.24 5.67 -12.68
N SER A 4 -5.75 4.55 -12.14
CA SER A 4 -6.72 4.59 -11.05
C SER A 4 -6.02 5.20 -9.81
N GLN A 5 -6.69 6.12 -9.10
CA GLN A 5 -6.13 6.84 -7.95
C GLN A 5 -5.43 5.93 -6.93
N THR A 6 -5.91 4.69 -6.81
CA THR A 6 -5.37 3.63 -5.95
C THR A 6 -4.04 3.06 -6.43
N LEU A 7 -3.91 2.83 -7.73
CA LEU A 7 -2.71 2.25 -8.32
C LEU A 7 -1.55 3.26 -8.25
N ASP A 8 -1.85 4.54 -8.50
CA ASP A 8 -0.90 5.65 -8.32
C ASP A 8 -0.41 5.74 -6.87
N ALA A 9 -1.33 5.66 -5.91
CA ALA A 9 -0.98 5.67 -4.49
C ALA A 9 -0.06 4.49 -4.14
N GLY A 10 -0.39 3.28 -4.59
CA GLY A 10 0.45 2.10 -4.35
C GLY A 10 1.87 2.24 -4.91
N LEU A 11 1.99 2.74 -6.14
CA LEU A 11 3.30 3.01 -6.76
C LEU A 11 4.08 4.10 -6.02
N LEU A 12 3.43 5.20 -5.64
CA LEU A 12 4.07 6.28 -4.87
C LEU A 12 4.58 5.79 -3.52
N LEU A 13 3.83 4.93 -2.81
CA LEU A 13 4.29 4.34 -1.56
C LEU A 13 5.53 3.45 -1.75
N LEU A 14 5.57 2.63 -2.81
CA LEU A 14 6.74 1.80 -3.11
C LEU A 14 7.95 2.65 -3.50
N ILE A 15 7.76 3.70 -4.30
CA ILE A 15 8.81 4.66 -4.65
C ILE A 15 9.34 5.33 -3.37
N ALA A 16 8.46 5.77 -2.47
CA ALA A 16 8.86 6.35 -1.18
C ALA A 16 9.72 5.40 -0.34
N VAL A 17 9.37 4.10 -0.30
CA VAL A 17 10.18 3.08 0.39
C VAL A 17 11.57 2.95 -0.25
N VAL A 18 11.66 2.94 -1.59
CA VAL A 18 12.94 2.86 -2.30
C VAL A 18 13.82 4.07 -2.00
N PHE A 19 13.26 5.29 -2.05
CA PHE A 19 13.99 6.50 -1.68
C PHE A 19 14.42 6.49 -0.21
N ALA A 20 13.58 6.01 0.70
CA ALA A 20 13.92 5.91 2.12
C ALA A 20 15.04 4.90 2.38
N HIS A 21 15.12 3.83 1.59
CA HIS A 21 16.24 2.90 1.63
C HIS A 21 17.51 3.55 1.07
N TYR A 22 17.41 4.30 -0.03
CA TYR A 22 18.55 4.98 -0.67
C TYR A 22 19.18 6.06 0.24
N ILE A 23 18.35 6.85 0.93
CA ILE A 23 18.82 7.90 1.85
C ILE A 23 19.23 7.34 3.23
N GLY A 24 19.02 6.04 3.46
CA GLY A 24 19.42 5.35 4.70
C GLY A 24 18.50 5.59 5.90
N ILE A 25 17.38 6.31 5.72
CA ILE A 25 16.37 6.58 6.76
C ILE A 25 15.67 5.27 7.18
N ARG A 26 15.66 4.26 6.29
CA ARG A 26 15.08 2.96 6.57
C ARG A 26 15.65 2.27 7.81
N LYS A 27 16.93 2.50 8.13
CA LYS A 27 17.60 1.88 9.29
C LYS A 27 17.03 2.35 10.64
N LYS A 28 16.36 3.51 10.67
CA LYS A 28 15.71 4.02 11.88
C LYS A 28 14.33 3.42 12.12
N SER A 29 13.70 2.86 11.09
CA SER A 29 12.30 2.42 11.18
C SER A 29 11.99 1.22 10.29
N GLU A 30 12.76 0.14 10.41
CA GLU A 30 12.64 -1.02 9.50
C GLU A 30 11.23 -1.61 9.49
N ARG A 31 10.53 -1.56 10.62
CA ARG A 31 9.17 -2.08 10.78
C ARG A 31 8.15 -1.20 10.04
N GLY A 32 8.20 0.12 10.21
CA GLY A 32 7.31 1.07 9.54
C GLY A 32 7.45 1.05 8.02
N TRP A 33 8.68 1.01 7.51
CA TRP A 33 8.95 0.90 6.06
C TRP A 33 8.50 -0.45 5.48
N SER A 34 8.57 -1.54 6.26
CA SER A 34 8.07 -2.85 5.83
C SER A 34 6.55 -2.86 5.70
N TRP A 35 5.83 -2.27 6.66
CA TRP A 35 4.37 -2.08 6.56
C TRP A 35 3.96 -1.26 5.34
N LEU A 36 4.70 -0.19 5.05
CA LEU A 36 4.49 0.64 3.86
C LEU A 36 4.72 -0.11 2.55
N THR A 37 5.67 -1.04 2.53
CA THR A 37 5.92 -1.91 1.38
C THR A 37 4.71 -2.82 1.13
N VAL A 38 4.20 -3.47 2.18
CA VAL A 38 3.02 -4.34 2.07
C VAL A 38 1.79 -3.52 1.65
N ALA A 39 1.62 -2.33 2.21
CA ALA A 39 0.55 -1.41 1.84
C ALA A 39 0.59 -1.03 0.35
N GLY A 40 1.77 -0.65 -0.16
CA GLY A 40 1.96 -0.31 -1.57
C GLY A 40 1.58 -1.46 -2.51
N VAL A 41 1.98 -2.69 -2.17
CA VAL A 41 1.61 -3.90 -2.92
C VAL A 41 0.08 -4.11 -2.90
N PHE A 42 -0.56 -4.01 -1.73
CA PHE A 42 -2.01 -4.16 -1.61
C PHE A 42 -2.79 -3.11 -2.42
N LEU A 43 -2.35 -1.86 -2.41
CA LEU A 43 -2.98 -0.79 -3.18
C LEU A 43 -2.83 -0.98 -4.70
N ILE A 44 -1.70 -1.53 -5.15
CA ILE A 44 -1.54 -1.94 -6.56
C ILE A 44 -2.60 -2.98 -6.91
N PHE A 45 -2.76 -4.04 -6.12
CA PHE A 45 -3.79 -5.06 -6.35
C PHE A 45 -5.22 -4.49 -6.28
N GLY A 46 -5.48 -3.53 -5.39
CA GLY A 46 -6.77 -2.83 -5.32
C GLY A 46 -7.04 -1.88 -6.49
N GLY A 47 -5.99 -1.45 -7.20
CA GLY A 47 -6.08 -0.58 -8.36
C GLY A 47 -6.18 -1.31 -9.70
N ILE A 48 -5.94 -2.62 -9.74
CA ILE A 48 -6.04 -3.44 -10.96
C ILE A 48 -7.53 -3.63 -11.31
N PRO A 49 -7.97 -3.26 -12.52
CA PRO A 49 -9.33 -3.51 -12.96
C PRO A 49 -9.61 -5.02 -12.99
N THR A 50 -10.78 -5.42 -12.50
CA THR A 50 -11.19 -6.82 -12.54
C THR A 50 -11.30 -7.25 -14.00
N LEU A 51 -10.53 -8.27 -14.38
CA LEU A 51 -10.69 -8.91 -15.69
C LEU A 51 -12.11 -9.46 -15.71
N GLY A 52 -12.96 -8.90 -16.56
CA GLY A 52 -14.38 -9.27 -16.69
C GLY A 52 -14.51 -10.75 -16.99
N GLY A 53 -14.60 -11.54 -15.93
CA GLY A 53 -14.74 -12.98 -15.97
C GLY A 53 -15.92 -13.30 -15.09
N THR A 54 -17.05 -13.52 -15.74
CA THR A 54 -18.23 -14.28 -15.28
C THR A 54 -18.24 -14.57 -13.79
N ALA A 55 -19.23 -14.02 -13.08
CA ALA A 55 -19.63 -14.46 -11.76
C ALA A 55 -19.87 -15.98 -11.77
N ILE A 56 -18.81 -16.76 -11.57
CA ILE A 56 -18.92 -18.19 -11.31
C ILE A 56 -19.54 -18.22 -9.92
N THR A 57 -20.84 -18.51 -9.83
CA THR A 57 -21.61 -18.71 -8.57
C THR A 57 -22.12 -17.48 -7.79
N GLY A 58 -22.55 -16.40 -8.44
CA GLY A 58 -23.35 -15.35 -7.78
C GLY A 58 -22.61 -14.49 -6.74
N VAL A 59 -21.28 -14.63 -6.65
CA VAL A 59 -20.42 -13.74 -5.88
C VAL A 59 -19.89 -12.65 -6.81
N ASP A 60 -20.12 -11.39 -6.45
CA ASP A 60 -19.57 -10.25 -7.17
C ASP A 60 -18.05 -10.13 -6.90
N LEU A 61 -17.25 -10.44 -7.91
CA LEU A 61 -15.79 -10.35 -7.86
C LEU A 61 -15.29 -8.89 -7.77
N SER A 62 -16.18 -7.89 -7.92
CA SER A 62 -15.87 -6.47 -7.66
C SER A 62 -15.48 -6.20 -6.21
N ILE A 63 -15.85 -7.09 -5.28
CA ILE A 63 -15.49 -6.96 -3.85
C ILE A 63 -14.00 -7.16 -3.59
N ILE A 64 -13.29 -7.89 -4.47
CA ILE A 64 -11.87 -8.21 -4.29
C ILE A 64 -11.02 -6.93 -4.31
N PRO A 65 -11.06 -6.08 -5.36
CA PRO A 65 -10.34 -4.81 -5.36
C PRO A 65 -10.70 -3.91 -4.18
N MET A 66 -11.96 -3.91 -3.75
CA MET A 66 -12.42 -3.11 -2.60
C MET A 66 -11.73 -3.53 -1.30
N ILE A 67 -11.61 -4.84 -1.05
CA ILE A 67 -10.90 -5.38 0.12
C ILE A 67 -9.41 -5.02 0.05
N PHE A 68 -8.76 -5.26 -1.09
CA PHE A 68 -7.33 -4.94 -1.26
C PHE A 68 -7.05 -3.45 -1.07
N ASN A 69 -7.91 -2.58 -1.61
CA ASN A 69 -7.81 -1.14 -1.42
C ASN A 69 -7.96 -0.76 0.06
N THR A 70 -9.00 -1.25 0.72
CA THR A 70 -9.29 -0.94 2.13
C THR A 70 -8.16 -1.39 3.04
N VAL A 71 -7.71 -2.64 2.89
CA VAL A 71 -6.59 -3.20 3.66
C VAL A 71 -5.30 -2.44 3.35
N GLY A 72 -5.03 -2.12 2.08
CA GLY A 72 -3.86 -1.34 1.67
C GLY A 72 -3.77 0.02 2.39
N TRP A 73 -4.87 0.75 2.49
CA TRP A 73 -4.91 2.03 3.22
C TRP A 73 -4.72 1.87 4.72
N ILE A 74 -5.31 0.83 5.33
CA ILE A 74 -5.12 0.53 6.76
C ILE A 74 -3.63 0.25 7.03
N LEU A 75 -3.00 -0.57 6.20
CA LEU A 75 -1.58 -0.88 6.31
C LEU A 75 -0.70 0.34 6.08
N ALA A 76 -1.08 1.23 5.15
CA ALA A 76 -0.36 2.48 4.91
C ALA A 76 -0.41 3.38 6.15
N LEU A 77 -1.58 3.54 6.78
CA LEU A 77 -1.73 4.29 8.03
C LEU A 77 -0.89 3.71 9.16
N VAL A 78 -0.92 2.39 9.34
CA VAL A 78 -0.11 1.71 10.35
C VAL A 78 1.38 1.94 10.08
N GLY A 79 1.84 1.79 8.84
CA GLY A 79 3.22 2.02 8.46
C GLY A 79 3.68 3.46 8.71
N VAL A 80 2.85 4.45 8.35
CA VAL A 80 3.13 5.86 8.60
C VAL A 80 3.19 6.17 10.10
N LEU A 81 2.29 5.60 10.90
CA LEU A 81 2.31 5.76 12.37
C LEU A 81 3.60 5.19 12.98
N PHE A 82 4.03 4.01 12.54
CA PHE A 82 5.29 3.43 13.00
C PHE A 82 6.50 4.30 12.61
N ILE A 83 6.55 4.77 11.37
CA ILE A 83 7.63 5.67 10.92
C ILE A 83 7.63 6.96 11.74
N ALA A 84 6.47 7.59 11.92
CA ALA A 84 6.36 8.82 12.68
C ALA A 84 6.81 8.60 14.14
N TYR A 85 6.38 7.48 14.75
CA TYR A 85 6.78 7.12 16.12
C TYR A 85 8.29 6.89 16.23
N GLU A 86 8.88 6.01 15.42
CA GLU A 86 10.30 5.66 15.50
C GLU A 86 11.21 6.83 15.10
N ILE A 87 10.79 7.71 14.19
CA ILE A 87 11.59 8.89 13.79
C ILE A 87 11.46 10.07 14.76
N LEU A 88 10.28 10.31 15.35
CA LEU A 88 10.02 11.49 16.18
C LEU A 88 10.19 11.24 17.69
N LEU A 89 9.84 10.06 18.19
CA LEU A 89 9.80 9.75 19.63
C LEU A 89 11.02 8.95 20.11
N GLU A 90 11.59 8.05 19.31
CA GLU A 90 12.75 7.22 19.69
C GLU A 90 14.11 7.88 19.37
N ARG A 91 14.24 9.18 19.65
CA ARG A 91 15.43 9.98 19.28
C ARG A 91 16.75 9.44 19.86
#